data_AF-A0A9Q1C8Z0-F1
#
_entry.id   AF-A0A9Q1C8Z0-F1
#
_cell.length_a   1.000
_cell.length_b   1.000
_cell.length_c   1.000
_cell.angle_alpha   90.00
_cell.angle_beta   90.00
_cell.angle_gamma   90.00
#
_symmetry.space_group_name_H-M   'P 1'
#
loop_
_entity.id
_entity.type
_entity.pdbx_description
1 polymer ?
#
loop_
_entity_poly.entity_id
_entity_poly.type
_entity_poly.pdbx_seq_one_letter_code
_entity_poly.pdbx_strand_id
1 'polypeptide(L)'
;MTMLSINHFRSEANGEYQCHLSDPDKNNTVTSFRTVETRNDGDSNNPDPPATEYHPSSNEYPHHKVTLTDYGNDEWFGVFGCRATRSGKNETRISTTRMRSDGKCTCFFY
;
A
#
# COMPACT_ATOMS: atom_id res chain seq x y z
N MET A 1 -1.51 9.54 10.58
CA MET A 1 -1.25 8.20 10.00
C MET A 1 0.15 8.22 9.42
N THR A 2 0.93 7.17 9.63
CA THR A 2 2.23 6.95 8.98
C THR A 2 2.22 5.60 8.25
N MET A 3 3.13 5.45 7.28
CA MET A 3 3.26 4.25 6.49
C MET A 3 4.72 3.79 6.53
N LEU A 4 4.91 2.52 6.84
CA LEU A 4 6.16 1.82 6.65
C LEU A 4 5.98 0.90 5.46
N SER A 5 6.96 0.85 4.56
CA SER A 5 6.89 -0.10 3.47
C SER A 5 8.24 -0.74 3.27
N ILE A 6 8.18 -2.05 3.13
CA ILE A 6 9.34 -2.93 3.24
C ILE A 6 9.64 -3.43 1.83
N ASN A 7 10.90 -3.32 1.40
CA ASN A 7 11.33 -3.76 0.07
C ASN A 7 10.68 -2.99 -1.11
N HIS A 8 10.79 -1.65 -1.11
CA HIS A 8 10.26 -0.78 -2.17
C HIS A 8 10.78 -1.03 -3.59
N PHE A 9 11.99 -1.59 -3.69
CA PHE A 9 12.72 -1.81 -4.95
C PHE A 9 13.04 -3.29 -5.19
N ARG A 10 12.31 -4.25 -4.59
CA ARG A 10 12.58 -5.66 -4.91
C ARG A 10 12.01 -6.00 -6.28
N SER A 11 12.73 -6.84 -7.04
CA SER A 11 12.36 -7.28 -8.38
C SER A 11 11.37 -8.44 -8.38
N GLU A 12 11.38 -9.34 -7.37
CA GLU A 12 10.76 -10.67 -7.55
C GLU A 12 10.24 -11.36 -6.26
N ALA A 13 10.21 -10.70 -5.10
CA ALA A 13 9.77 -11.37 -3.87
C ALA A 13 8.98 -10.47 -2.91
N ASN A 14 7.74 -10.86 -2.65
CA ASN A 14 6.88 -10.55 -1.50
C ASN A 14 6.96 -9.09 -1.01
N GLY A 15 6.01 -8.27 -1.44
CA GLY A 15 5.84 -6.91 -0.94
C GLY A 15 4.90 -6.85 0.27
N GLU A 16 5.26 -6.04 1.26
CA GLU A 16 4.33 -5.66 2.32
C GLU A 16 4.44 -4.18 2.66
N TYR A 17 3.34 -3.60 3.10
CA TYR A 17 3.33 -2.29 3.72
C TYR A 17 2.47 -2.28 4.98
N GLN A 18 2.83 -1.42 5.91
CA GLN A 18 2.21 -1.29 7.21
C GLN A 18 1.75 0.15 7.39
N CYS A 19 0.57 0.31 7.97
CA CYS A 19 -0.04 1.59 8.22
C CYS A 19 -0.32 1.75 9.71
N HIS A 20 0.18 2.84 10.28
CA HIS A 20 0.08 3.13 11.69
C HIS A 20 -0.86 4.31 11.90
N LEU A 21 -1.82 4.14 12.78
CA LEU A 21 -2.67 5.23 13.24
C LEU A 21 -2.00 5.91 14.44
N SER A 22 -1.95 7.23 14.40
CA SER A 22 -1.43 8.03 15.51
C SER A 22 -2.34 7.95 16.75
N ASP A 23 -3.63 7.67 16.53
CA ASP A 23 -4.64 7.43 17.55
C ASP A 23 -5.42 6.16 17.16
N PRO A 24 -4.95 4.95 17.56
CA PRO A 24 -5.60 3.68 17.25
C PRO A 24 -6.83 3.46 18.15
N ASP A 25 -7.83 4.34 18.01
CA ASP A 25 -9.15 4.15 18.61
C ASP A 25 -9.90 3.00 17.90
N LYS A 26 -10.74 2.27 18.64
CA LYS A 26 -11.50 1.10 18.15
C LYS A 26 -12.53 1.44 17.06
N ASN A 27 -12.87 2.73 16.93
CA ASN A 27 -13.84 3.23 15.95
C ASN A 27 -13.21 3.67 14.63
N ASN A 28 -11.89 3.48 14.46
CA ASN A 28 -11.24 3.73 13.18
C ASN A 28 -11.41 2.53 12.25
N THR A 29 -11.83 2.77 11.02
CA THR A 29 -11.75 1.77 9.94
C THR A 29 -10.54 2.09 9.09
N VAL A 30 -9.72 1.09 8.80
CA VAL A 30 -8.59 1.21 7.88
C VAL A 30 -8.82 0.26 6.70
N THR A 31 -8.67 0.76 5.49
CA THR A 31 -8.75 -0.02 4.25
C THR A 31 -7.53 0.25 3.38
N SER A 32 -7.18 -0.72 2.57
CA SER A 32 -6.15 -0.62 1.54
C SER A 32 -6.76 -0.11 0.23
N PHE A 33 -5.97 0.54 -0.62
CA PHE A 33 -6.40 0.97 -1.95
C PHE A 33 -5.24 1.08 -2.93
N ARG A 34 -5.53 1.00 -4.24
CA ARG A 34 -4.63 1.41 -5.33
C ARG A 34 -5.00 2.84 -5.76
N THR A 35 -4.02 3.72 -5.93
CA THR A 35 -4.26 5.16 -6.20
C THR A 35 -4.49 5.45 -7.67
N VAL A 36 -3.73 4.79 -8.55
CA VAL A 36 -3.74 5.03 -10.00
C VAL A 36 -3.54 3.70 -10.72
N GLU A 37 -4.12 3.61 -11.92
CA GLU A 37 -3.72 2.61 -12.90
C GLU A 37 -2.28 2.91 -13.31
N THR A 38 -1.36 2.06 -12.86
CA THR A 38 0.07 2.23 -13.16
C THR A 38 0.50 1.48 -14.41
N ARG A 39 -0.44 0.77 -15.06
CA ARG A 39 -0.22 0.07 -16.31
C ARG A 39 -1.03 0.71 -17.42
N ASN A 40 -0.35 0.95 -18.54
CA ASN A 40 -0.95 1.41 -19.79
C ASN A 40 -0.75 0.34 -20.88
N ASP A 41 -0.84 -0.93 -20.49
CA ASP A 41 -1.02 -2.04 -21.42
C ASP A 41 -2.53 -2.34 -21.51
N GLY A 42 -3.00 -2.82 -22.66
CA GLY A 42 -4.42 -3.11 -22.88
C GLY A 42 -5.00 -4.23 -22.01
N ASP A 43 -4.21 -4.72 -21.05
CA ASP A 43 -4.60 -5.68 -20.03
C ASP A 43 -4.96 -4.89 -18.76
N SER A 44 -6.26 -4.65 -18.58
CA SER A 44 -6.83 -3.87 -17.47
C SER A 44 -6.68 -4.54 -16.08
N ASN A 45 -5.68 -5.40 -15.89
CA ASN A 45 -5.45 -6.09 -14.63
C ASN A 45 -4.65 -5.20 -13.66
N ASN A 46 -5.35 -4.26 -13.03
CA ASN A 46 -4.85 -3.44 -11.91
C ASN A 46 -5.59 -3.82 -10.63
N PRO A 47 -5.39 -5.04 -10.08
CA PRO A 47 -6.14 -5.49 -8.92
C PRO A 47 -5.93 -4.55 -7.72
N ASP A 48 -7.04 -4.30 -7.02
CA ASP A 48 -7.04 -3.60 -5.74
C ASP A 48 -6.33 -4.45 -4.70
N PRO A 49 -5.47 -3.84 -3.83
CA PRO A 49 -4.75 -4.54 -2.77
C PRO A 49 -5.70 -5.38 -1.90
N PRO A 50 -5.21 -6.47 -1.28
CA PRO A 50 -6.01 -7.25 -0.36
C PRO A 50 -6.35 -6.40 0.87
N ALA A 51 -7.39 -6.81 1.60
CA ALA A 51 -7.79 -6.13 2.83
C ALA A 51 -6.64 -6.05 3.84
N THR A 52 -6.65 -5.00 4.66
CA THR A 52 -5.65 -4.84 5.72
C THR A 52 -5.90 -5.82 6.86
N GLU A 53 -4.85 -6.45 7.36
CA GLU A 53 -4.87 -7.23 8.59
C GLU A 53 -4.48 -6.34 9.77
N TYR A 54 -5.31 -6.28 10.81
CA TYR A 54 -4.97 -5.52 12.03
C TYR A 54 -4.13 -6.38 12.96
N HIS A 55 -2.94 -5.89 13.30
CA HIS A 55 -2.05 -6.51 14.28
C HIS A 55 -2.09 -5.71 15.58
N PRO A 56 -2.91 -6.13 16.57
CA PRO A 56 -2.85 -5.60 17.92
C PRO A 56 -1.54 -6.07 18.53
N SER A 57 -0.68 -5.14 18.92
CA SER A 57 0.66 -5.48 19.37
C SER A 57 0.82 -5.28 20.89
N SER A 58 1.59 -6.18 21.52
CA SER A 58 2.10 -6.07 22.90
C SER A 58 3.55 -5.54 23.00
N ASN A 59 4.35 -5.58 21.92
CA ASN A 59 5.79 -5.23 21.92
C ASN A 59 6.24 -4.27 20.77
N GLU A 60 5.39 -4.04 19.77
CA GLU A 60 5.52 -3.11 18.65
C GLU A 60 4.36 -2.07 18.63
N TYR A 61 4.41 -1.06 17.77
CA TYR A 61 3.26 -0.16 17.59
C TYR A 61 2.11 -0.88 16.85
N PRO A 62 0.85 -0.78 17.31
CA PRO A 62 -0.30 -1.33 16.60
C PRO A 62 -0.36 -0.83 15.16
N HIS A 63 -0.64 -1.74 14.23
CA HIS A 63 -0.58 -1.43 12.80
C HIS A 63 -1.52 -2.29 11.96
N HIS A 64 -1.80 -1.79 10.77
CA HIS A 64 -2.53 -2.47 9.73
C HIS A 64 -1.54 -2.93 8.66
N LYS A 65 -1.42 -4.24 8.46
CA LYS A 65 -0.53 -4.85 7.49
C LYS A 65 -1.28 -5.16 6.19
N VAL A 66 -0.61 -4.96 5.06
CA VAL A 66 -1.07 -5.43 3.74
C VAL A 66 0.03 -6.22 3.10
N THR A 67 -0.30 -7.46 2.72
CA THR A 67 0.62 -8.40 2.10
C THR A 67 0.27 -8.56 0.62
N LEU A 68 1.21 -8.29 -0.28
CA LEU A 68 1.01 -8.31 -1.74
C LEU A 68 1.52 -9.62 -2.39
N THR A 69 1.60 -10.72 -1.64
CA THR A 69 2.17 -11.99 -2.09
C THR A 69 1.31 -12.75 -3.10
N ASP A 70 0.01 -12.46 -3.16
CA ASP A 70 -0.95 -13.15 -4.03
C ASP A 70 -1.20 -12.40 -5.35
N TYR A 71 -0.34 -11.43 -5.68
CA TYR A 71 -0.40 -10.64 -6.91
C TYR A 71 0.46 -11.34 -7.95
N GLY A 72 -0.16 -12.21 -8.76
CA GLY A 72 0.50 -12.83 -9.91
C GLY A 72 0.99 -11.79 -10.92
N ASN A 73 1.80 -12.21 -11.89
CA ASN A 73 2.16 -11.42 -13.07
C ASN A 73 2.57 -9.95 -12.79
N ASP A 74 3.45 -9.72 -11.81
CA ASP A 74 3.98 -8.38 -11.49
C ASP A 74 2.91 -7.37 -11.01
N GLU A 75 1.73 -7.81 -10.59
CA GLU A 75 0.61 -6.91 -10.24
C GLU A 75 0.83 -6.15 -8.91
N TRP A 76 1.88 -6.49 -8.18
CA TRP A 76 2.31 -5.85 -6.93
C TRP A 76 3.13 -4.57 -7.14
N PHE A 77 3.32 -4.11 -8.39
CA PHE A 77 3.84 -2.80 -8.72
C PHE A 77 2.72 -1.76 -8.87
N GLY A 78 3.00 -0.53 -8.47
CA GLY A 78 2.07 0.58 -8.56
C GLY A 78 2.05 1.46 -7.31
N VAL A 79 1.02 2.30 -7.20
CA VAL A 79 0.84 3.19 -6.04
C VAL A 79 -0.25 2.62 -5.15
N PHE A 80 0.13 2.19 -3.95
CA PHE A 80 -0.75 1.55 -2.97
C PHE A 80 -0.81 2.39 -1.69
N GLY A 81 -1.92 2.32 -0.98
CA GLY A 81 -2.09 3.13 0.21
C GLY A 81 -3.07 2.58 1.23
N CYS A 82 -3.11 3.25 2.37
CA CYS A 82 -4.11 3.04 3.40
C CYS A 82 -4.98 4.27 3.56
N ARG A 83 -6.25 4.01 3.79
CA ARG A 83 -7.29 4.99 4.06
C ARG A 83 -7.85 4.72 5.44
N ALA A 84 -7.81 5.73 6.32
CA ALA A 84 -8.48 5.68 7.60
C ALA A 84 -9.68 6.60 7.62
N THR A 85 -10.79 6.07 8.11
CA THR A 85 -12.04 6.81 8.34
C THR A 85 -12.46 6.67 9.80
N ARG A 86 -12.96 7.76 10.38
CA ARG A 86 -13.56 7.80 11.72
C ARG A 86 -14.78 8.71 11.67
N SER A 87 -15.87 8.32 12.33
CA SER A 87 -17.07 9.14 12.39
C SER A 87 -16.77 10.54 12.93
N GLY A 88 -17.25 11.58 12.24
CA GLY A 88 -17.03 12.98 12.61
C GLY A 88 -15.61 13.52 12.35
N LYS A 89 -14.75 12.78 11.64
CA LYS A 89 -13.41 13.22 11.24
C LYS A 89 -13.22 13.10 9.73
N ASN A 90 -12.34 13.95 9.20
CA ASN A 90 -11.92 13.84 7.80
C ASN A 90 -11.15 12.54 7.58
N GLU A 91 -11.37 11.93 6.42
CA GLU A 91 -10.61 10.77 5.97
C GLU A 91 -9.12 11.13 5.81
N THR A 92 -8.25 10.23 6.24
CA THR A 92 -6.80 10.37 6.03
C THR A 92 -6.32 9.27 5.09
N ARG A 93 -5.59 9.66 4.04
CA ARG A 93 -4.97 8.73 3.09
C ARG A 93 -3.46 8.91 3.10
N ILE A 94 -2.74 7.79 3.02
CA ILE A 94 -1.31 7.77 2.76
C ILE A 94 -1.04 6.72 1.69
N SER A 95 -0.10 7.00 0.79
CA SER A 95 0.25 6.11 -0.30
C SER A 95 1.75 6.00 -0.44
N THR A 96 2.18 4.89 -1.02
CA THR A 96 3.55 4.63 -1.38
C THR A 96 3.65 4.03 -2.77
N THR A 97 4.76 4.33 -3.42
CA THR A 97 5.08 3.79 -4.75
C THR A 97 5.89 2.51 -4.61
N ARG A 98 5.53 1.48 -5.37
CA ARG A 98 6.33 0.29 -5.61
C ARG A 98 6.71 0.22 -7.07
N MET A 99 7.99 0.07 -7.33
CA MET A 99 8.55 0.08 -8.66
C MET A 99 9.33 -1.20 -8.91
N ARG A 100 9.30 -1.62 -10.17
CA ARG A 100 10.22 -2.60 -10.72
C ARG A 100 11.64 -2.09 -10.60
N SER A 101 12.56 -2.88 -10.05
CA SER A 101 13.98 -2.51 -10.05
C SER A 101 14.61 -2.59 -11.43
N ASP A 102 14.04 -3.41 -12.33
CA ASP A 102 14.42 -3.52 -13.73
C ASP A 102 13.58 -2.61 -14.64
N GLY A 103 12.70 -1.79 -14.05
CA GLY A 103 11.89 -0.82 -14.76
C GLY A 103 12.77 0.25 -15.41
N LYS A 104 12.56 0.49 -16.71
CA LYS A 104 13.22 1.59 -17.42
C LYS A 104 12.53 2.92 -17.07
N CYS A 105 13.17 3.74 -16.25
CA CYS A 105 12.72 5.11 -16.02
C CYS A 105 13.28 6.03 -17.11
N THR A 106 12.41 6.61 -17.94
CA THR A 106 12.80 7.68 -18.86
C THR A 106 12.70 9.01 -18.12
N CYS A 107 13.83 9.56 -17.69
CA CYS A 107 13.88 10.93 -17.17
C CYS A 107 13.96 11.90 -18.36
N PHE A 108 12.95 12.75 -18.52
CA PHE A 108 13.03 13.87 -19.44
C PHE A 108 13.77 15.01 -18.74
N PHE A 109 15.00 15.26 -19.15
CA PHE A 109 15.70 16.51 -18.84
C PHE A 109 15.22 17.54 -19.87
N TYR A 110 14.49 18.55 -19.40
CA TYR A 110 14.13 19.75 -20.17
C TYR A 110 15.27 20.76 -20.14
#